data_AF-A0A670YP46-F1
#
_entry.id   AF-A0A670YP46-F1
#
_cell.length_a   1.000
_cell.length_b   1.000
_cell.length_c   1.000
_cell.angle_alpha   90.00
_cell.angle_beta   90.00
_cell.angle_gamma   90.00
#
_symmetry.space_group_name_H-M   'P 1'
#
loop_
_entity.id
_entity.type
_entity.pdbx_description
1 polymer ?
#
loop_
_entity_poly.entity_id
_entity_poly.type
_entity_poly.pdbx_seq_one_letter_code
_entity_poly.pdbx_strand_id
1 'polypeptide(L)'
;MGAPSPASYSACFLSGFLLAAALPSLGTDACPSIAWIPFQKSCYALLQGSSEVYGMDDARELCRGNASGADIITINSKDENTFIQNNFHSNWHGPEYISLGMFFDTDDDIFKWYDDSKVNFTNWIEEESNNELLNTCATMHTASGGWKKVSCEHLPLTKILCEATVLYEKTRFFETAWTSIIVVLSTITVAVSAAFLWFLYQRRISSRPRCSTHNSITQIPHDNETFFIDEVEYSA
;
A
#
# COMPACT_ATOMS: atom_id res chain seq x y z
N MET A 1 -62.63 -0.13 -34.64
CA MET A 1 -61.87 -1.38 -34.53
C MET A 1 -60.59 -1.05 -33.79
N GLY A 2 -60.60 -1.30 -32.49
CA GLY A 2 -59.54 -0.88 -31.56
C GLY A 2 -58.34 -1.82 -31.62
N ALA A 3 -57.15 -1.24 -31.59
CA ALA A 3 -55.90 -1.95 -31.40
C ALA A 3 -55.83 -2.51 -29.96
N PRO A 4 -55.35 -3.74 -29.75
CA PRO A 4 -54.95 -4.20 -28.43
C PRO A 4 -53.52 -3.76 -28.07
N SER A 5 -53.37 -3.51 -26.78
CA SER A 5 -52.22 -3.01 -26.00
C SER A 5 -50.99 -3.94 -25.96
N PRO A 6 -49.82 -3.41 -25.54
CA PRO A 6 -48.54 -4.12 -25.58
C PRO A 6 -48.35 -5.05 -24.37
N ALA A 7 -47.91 -6.28 -24.62
CA ALA A 7 -47.53 -7.22 -23.57
C ALA A 7 -46.00 -7.31 -23.44
N SER A 8 -45.53 -6.93 -22.26
CA SER A 8 -44.42 -7.56 -21.53
C SER A 8 -43.03 -7.52 -22.17
N TYR A 9 -42.29 -6.43 -21.94
CA TYR A 9 -40.83 -6.44 -21.98
C TYR A 9 -40.33 -7.31 -20.81
N SER A 10 -39.89 -8.52 -21.14
CA SER A 10 -39.25 -9.44 -20.19
C SER A 10 -37.87 -8.90 -19.81
N ALA A 11 -37.76 -8.41 -18.57
CA ALA A 11 -36.50 -8.02 -17.96
C ALA A 11 -35.72 -9.29 -17.55
N CYS A 12 -34.83 -9.75 -18.42
CA CYS A 12 -33.75 -10.68 -18.06
C CYS A 12 -32.42 -9.90 -18.04
N PHE A 13 -32.22 -9.06 -17.03
CA PHE A 13 -30.86 -8.69 -16.64
C PHE A 13 -30.33 -9.78 -15.72
N LEU A 14 -29.85 -10.88 -16.31
CA LEU A 14 -29.05 -11.84 -15.57
C LEU A 14 -27.72 -11.16 -15.22
N SER A 15 -27.64 -10.82 -13.94
CA SER A 15 -26.44 -10.43 -13.22
C SER A 15 -25.35 -11.49 -13.41
N GLY A 16 -24.45 -11.24 -14.35
CA GLY A 16 -23.17 -11.91 -14.47
C GLY A 16 -22.07 -10.88 -14.33
N PHE A 17 -21.97 -10.22 -13.18
CA PHE A 17 -20.71 -9.59 -12.81
C PHE A 17 -19.71 -10.73 -12.59
N LEU A 18 -19.02 -11.09 -13.67
CA LEU A 18 -17.76 -11.80 -13.58
C LEU A 18 -16.86 -10.93 -12.69
N LEU A 19 -16.73 -11.32 -11.43
CA LEU A 19 -15.56 -11.01 -10.65
C LEU A 19 -14.39 -11.66 -11.39
N ALA A 20 -13.86 -10.94 -12.39
CA ALA A 20 -12.44 -11.01 -12.63
C ALA A 20 -11.82 -10.55 -11.32
N ALA A 21 -11.54 -11.49 -10.43
CA ALA A 21 -10.47 -11.32 -9.48
C ALA A 21 -9.25 -11.05 -10.35
N ALA A 22 -8.97 -9.77 -10.59
CA ALA A 22 -7.65 -9.36 -10.95
C ALA A 22 -6.77 -10.00 -9.87
N LEU A 23 -5.97 -10.99 -10.28
CA LEU A 23 -4.79 -11.35 -9.52
C LEU A 23 -4.18 -10.01 -9.10
N PRO A 24 -3.82 -9.81 -7.82
CA PRO A 24 -2.91 -8.74 -7.50
C PRO A 24 -1.75 -8.90 -8.48
N SER A 25 -1.60 -7.94 -9.40
CA SER A 25 -0.39 -7.81 -10.18
C SER A 25 0.72 -7.94 -9.17
N LEU A 26 1.61 -8.91 -9.40
CA LEU A 26 2.83 -9.15 -8.63
C LEU A 26 3.24 -7.83 -7.99
N GLY A 27 3.11 -7.72 -6.66
CA GLY A 27 3.45 -6.49 -5.96
C GLY A 27 4.80 -6.06 -6.50
N THR A 28 4.84 -4.94 -7.20
CA THR A 28 6.13 -4.34 -7.56
C THR A 28 6.62 -3.70 -6.28
N ASP A 29 7.11 -4.56 -5.39
CA ASP A 29 8.11 -4.32 -4.36
C ASP A 29 9.46 -3.95 -5.04
N ALA A 30 9.38 -3.25 -6.16
CA ALA A 30 10.46 -3.04 -7.10
C ALA A 30 11.12 -1.70 -6.80
N CYS A 31 12.44 -1.71 -6.88
CA CYS A 31 13.20 -0.48 -6.79
C CYS A 31 12.79 0.54 -7.87
N PRO A 32 13.07 1.83 -7.66
CA PRO A 32 12.55 2.92 -8.50
C PRO A 32 12.81 2.74 -10.00
N SER A 33 13.91 2.10 -10.38
CA SER A 33 14.20 1.71 -11.76
C SER A 33 15.17 0.52 -11.79
N ILE A 34 15.46 0.00 -12.98
CA ILE A 34 16.42 -1.10 -13.19
C ILE A 34 17.86 -0.76 -12.76
N ALA A 35 18.18 0.53 -12.63
CA ALA A 35 19.50 0.97 -12.15
C ALA A 35 19.68 0.77 -10.63
N TRP A 36 18.57 0.59 -9.90
CA TRP A 36 18.56 0.39 -8.46
C TRP A 36 18.55 -1.10 -8.12
N ILE A 37 19.50 -1.52 -7.30
CA ILE A 37 19.68 -2.91 -6.89
C ILE A 37 19.00 -3.10 -5.51
N PRO A 38 18.05 -4.03 -5.36
CA PRO A 38 17.38 -4.28 -4.08
C PRO A 38 18.31 -5.01 -3.11
N PHE A 39 18.27 -4.61 -1.85
CA PHE A 39 18.84 -5.37 -0.75
C PHE A 39 18.06 -5.11 0.54
N GLN A 40 17.54 -6.18 1.14
CA GLN A 40 16.66 -6.13 2.31
C GLN A 40 15.45 -5.19 2.09
N LYS A 41 15.35 -4.09 2.84
CA LYS A 41 14.24 -3.12 2.80
C LYS A 41 14.60 -1.84 2.03
N SER A 42 15.74 -1.84 1.35
CA SER A 42 16.29 -0.67 0.67
C SER A 42 16.69 -1.00 -0.76
N CYS A 43 16.83 0.04 -1.55
CA CYS A 43 17.28 0.02 -2.92
C CYS A 43 18.52 0.88 -3.06
N TYR A 44 19.49 0.43 -3.85
CA TYR A 44 20.80 1.10 -3.94
C TYR A 44 21.17 1.41 -5.38
N ALA A 45 21.66 2.62 -5.64
CA ALA A 45 22.13 3.01 -6.97
C ALA A 45 23.41 3.83 -6.89
N LEU A 46 24.34 3.56 -7.81
CA LEU A 46 25.54 4.37 -7.99
C LEU A 46 25.29 5.42 -9.07
N LEU A 47 25.04 6.66 -8.65
CA LEU A 47 24.75 7.78 -9.54
C LEU A 47 26.04 8.50 -9.96
N GLN A 48 25.99 9.12 -11.14
CA GLN A 48 27.08 9.96 -11.63
C GLN A 48 26.96 11.35 -11.00
N GLY A 49 28.01 11.79 -10.29
CA GLY A 49 28.12 13.18 -9.87
C GLY A 49 28.39 14.08 -11.08
N SER A 50 27.72 15.22 -11.12
CA SER A 50 27.96 16.27 -12.12
C SER A 50 29.09 17.21 -11.65
N SER A 51 29.48 18.16 -12.51
CA SER A 51 30.38 19.25 -12.11
C SER A 51 29.76 20.23 -11.11
N GLU A 52 28.51 20.05 -10.68
CA GLU A 52 27.84 20.93 -9.73
C GLU A 52 27.79 20.33 -8.31
N VAL A 53 28.28 19.10 -8.14
CA VAL A 53 28.32 18.42 -6.85
C VAL A 53 29.68 18.70 -6.20
N TYR A 54 29.70 19.62 -5.23
CA TYR A 54 30.92 20.05 -4.54
C TYR A 54 30.94 19.68 -3.07
N GLY A 55 29.79 19.40 -2.47
CA GLY A 55 29.69 19.03 -1.06
C GLY A 55 28.71 17.90 -0.77
N MET A 56 28.61 17.54 0.51
CA MET A 56 27.65 16.54 0.98
C MET A 56 26.21 16.94 0.68
N ASP A 57 25.84 18.20 0.88
CA ASP A 57 24.46 18.64 0.65
C ASP A 57 24.03 18.45 -0.82
N ASP A 58 24.92 18.77 -1.77
CA ASP A 58 24.67 18.54 -3.20
C ASP A 58 24.53 17.04 -3.52
N ALA A 59 25.37 16.21 -2.90
CA ALA A 59 25.33 14.75 -3.08
C ALA A 59 24.02 14.15 -2.57
N ARG A 60 23.53 14.66 -1.42
CA ARG A 60 22.23 14.30 -0.87
C ARG A 60 21.08 14.74 -1.76
N GLU A 61 21.14 15.96 -2.27
CA GLU A 61 20.14 16.48 -3.21
C GLU A 61 20.08 15.64 -4.50
N LEU A 62 21.24 15.21 -5.02
CA LEU A 62 21.29 14.30 -6.17
C LEU A 62 20.55 12.99 -5.89
N CYS A 63 20.78 12.37 -4.73
CA CYS A 63 20.09 11.14 -4.36
C CYS A 63 18.57 11.38 -4.22
N ARG A 64 18.17 12.40 -3.47
CA ARG A 64 16.76 12.77 -3.21
C ARG A 64 15.99 13.11 -4.48
N GLY A 65 16.66 13.72 -5.46
CA GLY A 65 16.09 14.03 -6.77
C GLY A 65 15.89 12.80 -7.66
N ASN A 66 16.59 11.70 -7.41
CA ASN A 66 16.54 10.50 -8.26
C ASN A 66 15.45 9.50 -7.84
N ALA A 67 15.14 9.42 -6.54
CA ALA A 67 14.09 8.54 -6.04
C ALA A 67 13.47 9.06 -4.74
N SER A 68 12.17 8.77 -4.54
CA SER A 68 11.48 9.11 -3.30
C SER A 68 12.06 8.31 -2.13
N GLY A 69 12.35 9.00 -1.02
CA GLY A 69 12.96 8.37 0.16
C GLY A 69 14.44 8.02 -0.02
N ALA A 70 15.09 8.52 -1.08
CA ALA A 70 16.51 8.35 -1.30
C ALA A 70 17.34 9.43 -0.60
N ASP A 71 18.50 9.03 -0.07
CA ASP A 71 19.56 9.91 0.42
C ASP A 71 20.92 9.25 0.13
N ILE A 72 22.01 9.94 0.45
CA ILE A 72 23.35 9.36 0.40
C ILE A 72 23.44 8.14 1.34
N ILE A 73 24.26 7.15 0.97
CA ILE A 73 24.35 5.86 1.67
C ILE A 73 24.60 5.97 3.19
N THR A 74 23.78 5.26 3.94
CA THR A 74 23.98 4.90 5.35
C THR A 74 24.31 3.41 5.41
N ILE A 75 25.22 3.00 6.30
CA ILE A 75 25.55 1.56 6.46
C ILE A 75 25.29 1.14 7.90
N ASN A 76 24.23 0.36 8.09
CA ASN A 76 23.69 -0.03 9.39
C ASN A 76 24.05 -1.46 9.81
N SER A 77 24.63 -2.26 8.91
CA SER A 77 25.00 -3.64 9.21
C SER A 77 26.22 -4.12 8.42
N LYS A 78 26.85 -5.19 8.94
CA LYS A 78 27.93 -5.88 8.24
C LYS A 78 27.48 -6.45 6.90
N ASP A 79 26.28 -7.03 6.85
CA ASP A 79 25.74 -7.65 5.63
C ASP A 79 25.49 -6.62 4.54
N GLU A 80 25.02 -5.42 4.91
CA GLU A 80 24.89 -4.27 4.01
C GLU A 80 26.25 -3.81 3.48
N ASN A 81 27.24 -3.66 4.35
CA ASN A 81 28.60 -3.30 3.94
C ASN A 81 29.18 -4.31 2.93
N THR A 82 29.00 -5.61 3.20
CA THR A 82 29.43 -6.68 2.29
C THR A 82 28.63 -6.71 0.99
N PHE A 83 27.32 -6.44 1.02
CA PHE A 83 26.50 -6.28 -0.18
C PHE A 83 27.05 -5.16 -1.06
N ILE A 84 27.31 -3.98 -0.49
CA ILE A 84 27.86 -2.83 -1.23
C ILE A 84 29.21 -3.19 -1.86
N GLN A 85 30.12 -3.77 -1.06
CA GLN A 85 31.42 -4.25 -1.55
C GLN A 85 31.28 -5.20 -2.74
N ASN A 86 30.44 -6.23 -2.63
CA ASN A 86 30.24 -7.20 -3.70
C ASN A 86 29.69 -6.55 -4.97
N ASN A 87 28.79 -5.56 -4.85
CA ASN A 87 28.28 -4.85 -6.01
C ASN A 87 29.35 -4.00 -6.70
N PHE A 88 30.32 -3.42 -5.98
CA PHE A 88 31.48 -2.80 -6.62
C PHE A 88 32.39 -3.79 -7.34
N HIS A 89 32.42 -5.06 -6.93
CA HIS A 89 33.17 -6.10 -7.64
C HIS A 89 32.46 -6.61 -8.90
N SER A 90 31.13 -6.67 -8.91
CA SER A 90 30.38 -7.34 -9.99
C SER A 90 29.50 -6.45 -10.86
N ASN A 91 28.91 -5.38 -10.31
CA ASN A 91 27.81 -4.65 -10.94
C ASN A 91 28.12 -3.16 -11.19
N TRP A 92 28.82 -2.51 -10.26
CA TRP A 92 29.12 -1.09 -10.31
C TRP A 92 30.55 -0.83 -10.74
N HIS A 93 30.71 0.07 -11.72
CA HIS A 93 32.02 0.63 -12.08
C HIS A 93 32.16 2.00 -11.41
N GLY A 94 32.88 2.02 -10.28
CA GLY A 94 33.04 3.21 -9.44
C GLY A 94 34.49 3.51 -9.08
N PRO A 95 34.72 4.63 -8.36
CA PRO A 95 36.03 4.99 -7.84
C PRO A 95 36.51 4.00 -6.76
N GLU A 96 37.79 4.10 -6.42
CA GLU A 96 38.39 3.33 -5.31
C GLU A 96 37.74 3.67 -3.96
N TYR A 97 37.32 4.92 -3.78
CA TYR A 97 36.63 5.38 -2.57
C TYR A 97 35.31 6.06 -2.93
N ILE A 98 34.27 5.76 -2.15
CA ILE A 98 32.99 6.47 -2.19
C ILE A 98 32.73 7.21 -0.89
N SER A 99 32.03 8.33 -0.98
CA SER A 99 31.58 9.11 0.17
C SER A 99 30.43 8.41 0.88
N LEU A 100 30.47 8.36 2.21
CA LEU A 100 29.40 7.85 3.07
C LEU A 100 28.58 9.01 3.62
N GLY A 101 27.31 8.81 3.92
CA GLY A 101 26.45 9.81 4.57
C GLY A 101 26.81 10.12 6.02
N MET A 102 28.07 10.06 6.41
CA MET A 102 28.53 10.20 7.79
C MET A 102 29.47 11.39 7.94
N PHE A 103 29.26 12.15 9.01
CA PHE A 103 30.08 13.29 9.41
C PHE A 103 30.41 13.22 10.90
N PHE A 104 31.47 13.91 11.30
CA PHE A 104 31.84 14.09 12.69
C PHE A 104 31.15 15.32 13.26
N ASP A 105 30.33 15.13 14.28
CA ASP A 105 29.69 16.21 15.02
C ASP A 105 30.60 16.67 16.16
N THR A 106 31.06 17.91 16.09
CA THR A 106 31.97 18.51 17.08
C THR A 106 31.28 18.86 18.38
N ASP A 107 29.95 19.03 18.38
CA ASP A 107 29.21 19.38 19.60
C ASP A 107 29.05 18.14 20.49
N ASP A 108 28.81 16.98 19.89
CA ASP A 108 28.61 15.71 20.58
C ASP A 108 29.86 14.81 20.60
N ASP A 109 30.94 15.20 19.93
CA ASP A 109 32.21 14.46 19.80
C ASP A 109 32.03 13.02 19.24
N ILE A 110 31.07 12.86 18.31
CA ILE A 110 30.71 11.55 17.73
C ILE A 110 30.47 11.64 16.22
N PHE A 111 30.64 10.51 15.54
CA PHE A 111 30.16 10.36 14.17
C PHE A 111 28.63 10.20 14.13
N LYS A 112 27.98 10.86 13.19
CA LYS A 112 26.54 10.80 12.93
C LYS A 112 26.26 10.58 11.46
N TRP A 113 25.15 9.91 11.17
CA TRP A 113 24.59 9.83 9.83
C TRP A 113 23.73 11.06 9.54
N TYR A 114 23.75 11.53 8.29
CA TYR A 114 22.95 12.65 7.83
C TYR A 114 21.43 12.37 7.79
N ASP A 115 21.04 11.10 7.82
CA ASP A 115 19.63 10.64 7.87
C ASP A 115 19.11 10.50 9.31
N ASP A 116 19.89 10.94 10.30
CA ASP A 116 19.61 10.84 11.74
C ASP A 116 19.48 9.40 12.28
N SER A 117 19.91 8.40 11.49
CA SER A 117 19.96 7.02 11.96
C SER A 117 21.04 6.82 13.02
N LYS A 118 20.85 5.82 13.87
CA LYS A 118 21.84 5.48 14.91
C LYS A 118 23.01 4.74 14.29
N VAL A 119 24.23 5.15 14.65
CA VAL A 119 25.45 4.44 14.27
C VAL A 119 25.55 3.11 15.04
N ASN A 120 24.98 2.04 14.47
CA ASN A 120 24.98 0.69 15.06
C ASN A 120 26.10 -0.21 14.55
N PHE A 121 26.72 0.17 13.43
CA PHE A 121 27.78 -0.58 12.76
C PHE A 121 28.85 0.39 12.27
N THR A 122 30.11 0.00 12.40
CA THR A 122 31.23 0.70 11.79
C THR A 122 32.23 -0.31 11.24
N ASN A 123 32.95 0.08 10.18
CA ASN A 123 34.01 -0.74 9.60
C ASN A 123 35.30 0.07 9.39
N TRP A 124 35.66 0.87 10.40
CA TRP A 124 36.86 1.70 10.36
C TRP A 124 38.12 0.90 10.12
N ILE A 125 38.95 1.38 9.19
CA ILE A 125 40.32 0.90 9.03
C ILE A 125 41.14 1.57 10.15
N GLU A 126 41.93 0.78 10.88
CA GLU A 126 42.86 1.32 11.88
C GLU A 126 43.86 2.25 11.18
N GLU A 127 43.87 3.52 11.59
CA GLU A 127 44.80 4.54 11.11
C GLU A 127 45.61 5.05 12.31
N GLU A 128 46.89 5.37 12.08
CA GLU A 128 47.74 5.98 13.12
C GLU A 128 47.21 7.39 13.44
N SER A 129 46.74 7.58 14.67
CA SER A 129 46.02 8.77 15.10
C SER A 129 46.92 9.99 15.28
N ASN A 130 46.57 11.13 14.66
CA ASN A 130 46.36 12.43 15.36
C ASN A 130 45.85 13.54 14.39
N ASN A 131 44.78 13.29 13.63
CA ASN A 131 44.21 14.36 12.79
C ASN A 131 43.09 15.07 13.56
N GLU A 132 43.09 16.41 13.53
CA GLU A 132 41.94 17.20 14.01
C GLU A 132 40.66 16.67 13.37
N LEU A 133 39.68 16.31 14.20
CA LEU A 133 38.39 15.78 13.73
C LEU A 133 37.45 16.88 13.23
N LEU A 134 37.90 18.14 13.25
CA LEU A 134 37.16 19.27 12.69
C LEU A 134 36.91 19.02 11.20
N ASN A 135 35.65 19.21 10.78
CA ASN A 135 35.24 19.05 9.39
C ASN A 135 35.59 17.65 8.80
N THR A 136 35.43 16.59 9.60
CA THR A 136 35.72 15.21 9.20
C THR A 136 34.46 14.49 8.70
N CYS A 137 34.58 13.85 7.55
CA CYS A 137 33.60 12.98 6.92
C CYS A 137 34.15 11.56 6.78
N ALA A 138 33.34 10.64 6.28
CA ALA A 138 33.77 9.26 6.05
C ALA A 138 33.69 8.84 4.58
N THR A 139 34.64 7.99 4.18
CA THR A 139 34.63 7.31 2.88
C THR A 139 34.78 5.81 3.06
N MET A 140 34.26 5.02 2.14
CA MET A 140 34.46 3.57 2.08
C MET A 140 35.37 3.19 0.92
N HIS A 141 36.41 2.39 1.20
CA HIS A 141 37.22 1.74 0.19
C HIS A 141 36.40 0.62 -0.48
N THR A 142 36.08 0.76 -1.76
CA THR A 142 35.13 -0.10 -2.48
C THR A 142 35.58 -1.56 -2.57
N ALA A 143 36.89 -1.82 -2.67
CA ALA A 143 37.40 -3.19 -2.77
C ALA A 143 37.39 -3.94 -1.44
N SER A 144 37.72 -3.27 -0.32
CA SER A 144 37.82 -3.90 1.01
C SER A 144 36.57 -3.75 1.89
N GLY A 145 35.72 -2.76 1.59
CA GLY A 145 34.60 -2.35 2.43
C GLY A 145 35.00 -1.57 3.69
N GLY A 146 36.29 -1.35 3.95
CA GLY A 146 36.77 -0.60 5.12
C GLY A 146 36.61 0.91 4.97
N TRP A 147 36.41 1.61 6.09
CA TRP A 147 36.09 3.05 6.13
C TRP A 147 37.28 3.88 6.58
N LYS A 148 37.42 5.07 6.02
CA LYS A 148 38.45 6.05 6.37
C LYS A 148 37.86 7.39 6.72
N LYS A 149 38.52 8.09 7.65
CA LYS A 149 38.21 9.47 8.02
C LYS A 149 38.91 10.41 7.04
N VAL A 150 38.17 11.35 6.46
CA VAL A 150 38.70 12.32 5.49
C VAL A 150 38.14 13.70 5.78
N SER A 151 38.82 14.75 5.33
CA SER A 151 38.23 16.10 5.33
C SER A 151 37.00 16.14 4.42
N CYS A 152 35.90 16.74 4.88
CA CYS A 152 34.69 16.94 4.08
C CYS A 152 34.93 17.83 2.85
N GLU A 153 36.02 18.61 2.80
CA GLU A 153 36.39 19.43 1.63
C GLU A 153 36.93 18.61 0.44
N HIS A 154 37.42 17.39 0.70
CA HIS A 154 38.11 16.57 -0.29
C HIS A 154 37.37 15.24 -0.56
N LEU A 155 36.04 15.30 -0.59
CA LEU A 155 35.22 14.10 -0.80
C LEU A 155 35.24 13.61 -2.26
N PRO A 156 35.34 12.29 -2.48
CA PRO A 156 35.13 11.72 -3.81
C PRO A 156 33.64 11.78 -4.16
N LEU A 157 33.26 12.77 -4.97
CA LEU A 157 31.87 13.02 -5.38
C LEU A 157 31.61 12.75 -6.87
N THR A 158 32.57 12.16 -7.59
CA THR A 158 32.40 11.78 -9.01
C THR A 158 31.37 10.68 -9.21
N LYS A 159 31.21 9.79 -8.23
CA LYS A 159 30.15 8.79 -8.16
C LYS A 159 29.59 8.79 -6.74
N ILE A 160 28.27 8.79 -6.61
CA ILE A 160 27.58 8.86 -5.33
C ILE A 160 26.73 7.61 -5.18
N LEU A 161 26.92 6.89 -4.08
CA LEU A 161 26.09 5.75 -3.73
C LEU A 161 24.88 6.27 -2.94
N CYS A 162 23.70 6.04 -3.48
CA CYS A 162 22.43 6.42 -2.88
C CYS A 162 21.71 5.18 -2.35
N GLU A 163 21.01 5.36 -1.24
CA GLU A 163 20.09 4.38 -0.66
C GLU A 163 18.69 4.97 -0.64
N ALA A 164 17.69 4.20 -1.07
CA ALA A 164 16.28 4.54 -0.97
C ALA A 164 15.55 3.50 -0.14
N THR A 165 14.97 3.92 0.99
CA THR A 165 14.12 3.04 1.78
C THR A 165 12.82 2.78 1.04
N VAL A 166 12.44 1.51 0.89
CA VAL A 166 11.15 1.18 0.29
C VAL A 166 10.09 1.54 1.31
N LEU A 167 9.42 2.69 1.13
CA LEU A 167 8.34 3.20 2.00
C LEU A 167 7.04 2.36 1.87
N TYR A 168 7.16 1.04 1.85
CA TYR A 168 6.08 0.07 1.77
C TYR A 168 5.13 0.14 2.98
N GLU A 169 5.62 0.56 4.14
CA GLU A 169 4.85 0.50 5.38
C GLU A 169 3.75 1.56 5.48
N LYS A 170 4.00 2.77 4.96
CA LYS A 170 3.02 3.88 5.07
C LYS A 170 1.83 3.66 4.14
N THR A 171 2.08 3.23 2.91
CA THR A 171 1.04 3.04 1.89
C THR A 171 0.17 1.82 2.22
N ARG A 172 0.74 0.72 2.73
CA ARG A 172 -0.03 -0.46 3.15
C ARG A 172 -0.97 -0.16 4.33
N PHE A 173 -0.51 0.64 5.29
CA PHE A 173 -1.35 1.00 6.44
C PHE A 173 -2.54 1.90 6.01
N PHE A 174 -2.30 2.92 5.18
CA PHE A 174 -3.39 3.75 4.68
C PHE A 174 -4.35 2.96 3.77
N GLU A 175 -3.86 2.16 2.82
CA GLU A 175 -4.72 1.37 1.91
C GLU A 175 -5.58 0.34 2.66
N THR A 176 -5.02 -0.38 3.64
CA THR A 176 -5.79 -1.35 4.44
C THR A 176 -6.78 -0.67 5.40
N ALA A 177 -6.44 0.51 5.92
CA ALA A 177 -7.36 1.29 6.75
C ALA A 177 -8.54 1.84 5.95
N TRP A 178 -8.29 2.45 4.77
CA TRP A 178 -9.35 3.00 3.92
C TRP A 178 -10.26 1.90 3.35
N THR A 179 -9.70 0.77 2.92
CA THR A 179 -10.51 -0.38 2.47
C THR A 179 -11.41 -0.92 3.58
N SER A 180 -10.90 -1.06 4.80
CA SER A 180 -11.69 -1.47 5.97
C SER A 180 -12.81 -0.47 6.30
N ILE A 181 -12.50 0.84 6.29
CA ILE A 181 -13.47 1.91 6.54
C ILE A 181 -14.58 1.92 5.47
N ILE A 182 -14.22 1.79 4.20
CA ILE A 182 -15.18 1.77 3.08
C ILE A 182 -16.13 0.57 3.20
N VAL A 183 -15.62 -0.61 3.54
CA VAL A 183 -16.44 -1.81 3.73
C VAL A 183 -17.41 -1.61 4.88
N VAL A 184 -16.96 -1.10 6.03
CA VAL A 184 -17.84 -0.83 7.19
C VAL A 184 -18.93 0.18 6.85
N LEU A 185 -18.59 1.32 6.24
CA LEU A 185 -19.58 2.33 5.84
C LEU A 185 -20.60 1.79 4.82
N SER A 186 -20.15 0.97 3.87
CA SER A 186 -21.02 0.34 2.88
C SER A 186 -22.00 -0.64 3.53
N THR A 187 -21.56 -1.44 4.51
CA THR A 187 -22.46 -2.37 5.22
C THR A 187 -23.52 -1.63 6.04
N ILE A 188 -23.16 -0.53 6.71
CA ILE A 188 -24.08 0.29 7.51
C ILE A 188 -25.15 0.93 6.62
N THR A 189 -24.76 1.51 5.49
CA THR A 189 -25.70 2.16 4.56
C THR A 189 -26.70 1.16 3.95
N VAL A 190 -26.26 -0.05 3.62
CA VAL A 190 -27.14 -1.13 3.15
C VAL A 190 -28.12 -1.57 4.25
N ALA A 191 -27.67 -1.73 5.50
CA ALA A 191 -28.54 -2.11 6.60
C ALA A 191 -29.61 -1.04 6.90
N VAL A 192 -29.22 0.25 6.89
CA VAL A 192 -30.15 1.38 7.13
C VAL A 192 -31.17 1.50 6.01
N SER A 193 -30.73 1.39 4.74
CA SER A 193 -31.65 1.46 3.59
C SER A 193 -32.64 0.30 3.58
N ALA A 194 -32.21 -0.92 3.91
CA ALA A 194 -33.10 -2.07 4.06
C ALA A 194 -34.14 -1.87 5.18
N ALA A 195 -33.70 -1.37 6.35
CA ALA A 195 -34.60 -1.07 7.47
C ALA A 195 -35.62 0.03 7.11
N PHE A 196 -35.18 1.06 6.39
CA PHE A 196 -36.06 2.15 5.93
C PHE A 196 -37.11 1.66 4.93
N LEU A 197 -36.69 0.86 3.92
CA LEU A 197 -37.62 0.26 2.96
C LEU A 197 -38.62 -0.69 3.65
N TRP A 198 -38.16 -1.48 4.62
CA TRP A 198 -39.01 -2.33 5.44
C TRP A 198 -40.04 -1.51 6.22
N PHE A 199 -39.63 -0.40 6.83
CA PHE A 199 -40.53 0.49 7.56
C PHE A 199 -41.59 1.13 6.65
N LEU A 200 -41.20 1.58 5.45
CA LEU A 200 -42.14 2.10 4.46
C LEU A 200 -43.12 1.02 3.98
N TYR A 201 -42.65 -0.21 3.78
CA TYR A 201 -43.48 -1.35 3.41
C TYR A 201 -44.53 -1.66 4.49
N GLN A 202 -44.12 -1.71 5.75
CA GLN A 202 -45.00 -1.91 6.91
C GLN A 202 -46.05 -0.80 7.00
N ARG A 203 -45.63 0.46 6.85
CA ARG A 203 -46.55 1.61 6.86
C ARG A 203 -47.60 1.53 5.75
N ARG A 204 -47.21 1.06 4.56
CA ARG A 204 -48.13 0.89 3.41
C ARG A 204 -49.17 -0.21 3.66
N ILE A 205 -48.79 -1.32 4.31
CA ILE A 205 -49.73 -2.40 4.69
C ILE A 205 -50.72 -1.91 5.75
N SER A 206 -50.23 -1.20 6.77
CA SER A 206 -51.08 -0.61 7.81
C SER A 206 -52.05 0.47 7.29
N SER A 207 -51.76 1.05 6.12
CA SER A 207 -52.57 2.11 5.50
C SER A 207 -53.62 1.59 4.51
N ARG A 208 -53.70 0.27 4.25
CA ARG A 208 -54.81 -0.30 3.47
C ARG A 208 -56.07 -0.35 4.35
N PRO A 209 -57.20 0.27 3.97
CA PRO A 209 -58.42 0.15 4.73
C PRO A 209 -58.86 -1.31 4.80
N ARG A 210 -59.10 -1.79 6.03
CA ARG A 210 -59.69 -3.09 6.33
C ARG A 210 -61.09 -3.12 5.69
N CYS A 211 -61.28 -3.91 4.63
CA CYS A 211 -62.62 -4.19 4.13
C CYS A 211 -63.41 -4.86 5.26
N SER A 212 -64.40 -4.15 5.79
CA SER A 212 -65.37 -4.69 6.73
C SER A 212 -66.40 -5.48 5.93
N THR A 213 -66.38 -6.81 6.07
CA THR A 213 -67.48 -7.67 5.64
C THR A 213 -68.69 -7.37 6.52
N HIS A 214 -69.70 -6.73 5.95
CA HIS A 214 -70.99 -6.54 6.60
C HIS A 214 -71.80 -7.84 6.41
N ASN A 215 -71.85 -8.69 7.45
CA ASN A 215 -72.78 -9.82 7.49
C ASN A 215 -74.17 -9.28 7.85
N SER A 216 -75.08 -9.23 6.88
CA SER A 216 -76.51 -9.00 7.14
C SER A 216 -77.21 -10.35 7.29
N ILE A 217 -77.62 -10.63 8.52
CA ILE A 217 -78.54 -11.70 8.89
C ILE A 217 -79.96 -11.27 8.51
N THR A 218 -80.65 -12.05 7.69
CA THR A 218 -82.10 -12.04 7.58
C THR A 218 -82.60 -13.48 7.51
N GLN A 219 -83.27 -13.94 8.57
CA GLN A 219 -84.13 -15.14 8.58
C GLN A 219 -85.37 -14.84 7.69
N ILE A 220 -86.05 -15.77 7.01
CA ILE A 220 -87.09 -16.77 7.40
C ILE A 220 -87.68 -17.27 6.02
N PRO A 221 -88.45 -18.38 5.81
CA PRO A 221 -88.50 -19.76 6.32
C PRO A 221 -88.44 -20.87 5.20
N HIS A 222 -88.18 -22.11 5.63
CA HIS A 222 -88.78 -23.40 5.21
C HIS A 222 -89.56 -23.51 3.88
N ASP A 223 -89.15 -24.39 2.95
CA ASP A 223 -89.68 -25.78 2.87
C ASP A 223 -89.06 -26.63 1.74
N ASN A 224 -89.20 -27.94 1.92
CA ASN A 224 -88.90 -29.11 1.08
C ASN A 224 -87.48 -29.72 1.09
N GLU A 225 -87.24 -30.63 2.05
CA GLU A 225 -87.31 -32.10 1.83
C GLU A 225 -87.18 -32.58 0.37
N THR A 226 -86.42 -33.60 -0.05
CA THR A 226 -85.57 -34.62 0.59
C THR A 226 -84.80 -35.29 -0.58
N PHE A 227 -83.69 -35.94 -0.26
CA PHE A 227 -83.41 -37.33 -0.66
C PHE A 227 -82.14 -37.58 -1.53
N PHE A 228 -81.09 -38.06 -0.84
CA PHE A 228 -80.03 -39.04 -1.20
C PHE A 228 -79.23 -38.83 -2.51
N ILE A 229 -77.92 -39.05 -2.57
CA ILE A 229 -77.21 -40.32 -2.32
C ILE A 229 -75.74 -40.04 -1.97
N ASP A 230 -75.21 -40.93 -1.14
CA ASP A 230 -73.86 -41.06 -0.59
C ASP A 230 -72.68 -40.99 -1.58
N GLU A 231 -71.55 -40.61 -1.01
CA GLU A 231 -70.19 -40.66 -1.51
C GLU A 231 -69.53 -41.98 -1.04
N VAL A 232 -69.07 -42.85 -1.96
CA VAL A 232 -68.03 -43.92 -1.75
C VAL A 232 -67.52 -44.30 -3.16
N GLU A 233 -66.32 -43.95 -3.62
CA GLU A 233 -64.97 -44.47 -3.32
C GLU A 233 -64.59 -45.82 -4.01
N TYR A 234 -63.34 -45.83 -4.54
CA TYR A 234 -62.41 -46.90 -4.99
C TYR A 234 -62.40 -47.48 -6.44
N SER A 235 -61.26 -47.19 -7.11
CA SER A 235 -60.39 -47.96 -8.04
C SER A 235 -60.92 -48.98 -9.06
N ALA A 236 -60.41 -48.87 -10.29
CA ALA A 236 -59.44 -49.81 -10.89
C ALA A 236 -58.77 -49.15 -12.11
#